data_AF-A0A3D0NQV4-F1
#
_entry.id   AF-A0A3D0NQV4-F1
#
_cell.length_a   1.000
_cell.length_b   1.000
_cell.length_c   1.000
_cell.angle_alpha   90.00
_cell.angle_beta   90.00
_cell.angle_gamma   90.00
#
_symmetry.space_group_name_H-M   'P 1'
#
loop_
_entity.id
_entity.type
_entity.pdbx_description
1 polymer ?
#
loop_
_entity_poly.entity_id
_entity_poly.type
_entity_poly.pdbx_seq_one_letter_code
_entity_poly.pdbx_strand_id
1 'polypeptide(L)'
;MRILTALLTAAAPAALIAAAPTAHSAPCPDVELIFARGTSEPVGAGRVGQALASQLAPQLGGRSLGIYGVNYPATYDFLAAADGAADATNRIAAMSQQCPSTRYVLGGYSQGAAVVDMLVGIPPLGDKVGEIGSAPPLPPVLADKG
;
A
#
# COMPACT_ATOMS: atom_id res chain seq x y z
N MET A 1 -65.81 -37.04 16.75
CA MET A 1 -64.71 -36.12 17.09
C MET A 1 -64.65 -35.05 16.00
N ARG A 2 -65.16 -33.84 16.24
CA ARG A 2 -65.13 -32.71 15.28
C ARG A 2 -63.85 -31.93 15.51
N ILE A 3 -62.99 -31.79 14.50
CA ILE A 3 -61.78 -30.96 14.59
C ILE A 3 -62.01 -29.70 13.76
N LEU A 4 -62.03 -28.54 14.43
CA LEU A 4 -62.19 -27.21 13.84
C LEU A 4 -60.89 -26.80 13.12
N THR A 5 -61.01 -26.37 11.86
CA THR A 5 -59.92 -25.82 11.07
C THR A 5 -59.77 -24.32 11.37
N ALA A 6 -58.61 -23.91 11.89
CA ALA A 6 -58.28 -22.49 12.12
C ALA A 6 -57.63 -21.88 10.86
N LEU A 7 -58.16 -20.77 10.37
CA LEU A 7 -57.54 -19.97 9.30
C LEU A 7 -56.36 -19.17 9.87
N LEU A 8 -55.14 -19.41 9.35
CA LEU A 8 -53.99 -18.53 9.56
C LEU A 8 -54.00 -17.40 8.51
N THR A 9 -54.08 -16.15 8.97
CA THR A 9 -53.85 -14.97 8.14
C THR A 9 -52.35 -14.72 8.00
N ALA A 10 -51.83 -14.79 6.77
CA ALA A 10 -50.43 -14.49 6.46
C ALA A 10 -50.23 -12.97 6.31
N ALA A 11 -49.47 -12.36 7.21
CA ALA A 11 -48.99 -10.98 7.06
C ALA A 11 -47.69 -10.98 6.24
N ALA A 12 -47.67 -10.26 5.12
CA ALA A 12 -46.47 -10.11 4.28
C ALA A 12 -45.54 -9.03 4.86
N PRO A 13 -44.21 -9.28 4.93
CA PRO A 13 -43.27 -8.27 5.42
C PRO A 13 -42.98 -7.23 4.31
N ALA A 14 -43.08 -5.94 4.68
CA ALA A 14 -42.62 -4.84 3.83
C ALA A 14 -41.09 -4.81 3.84
N ALA A 15 -40.46 -5.08 2.70
CA ALA A 15 -39.01 -5.01 2.56
C ALA A 15 -38.55 -3.55 2.46
N LEU A 16 -37.83 -3.08 3.49
CA LEU A 16 -37.10 -1.81 3.45
C LEU A 16 -35.84 -2.01 2.58
N ILE A 17 -35.86 -1.46 1.38
CA ILE A 17 -34.68 -1.30 0.53
C ILE A 17 -33.74 -0.24 1.12
N ALA A 18 -32.78 -0.67 1.92
CA ALA A 18 -31.67 0.18 2.33
C ALA A 18 -30.75 0.40 1.11
N ALA A 19 -30.59 1.64 0.67
CA ALA A 19 -29.61 1.99 -0.36
C ALA A 19 -28.21 1.69 0.17
N ALA A 20 -27.46 0.81 -0.52
CA ALA A 20 -26.09 0.51 -0.15
C ALA A 20 -25.20 1.76 -0.34
N PRO A 21 -24.24 2.02 0.57
CA PRO A 21 -23.28 3.11 0.38
C PRO A 21 -22.48 2.89 -0.91
N THR A 22 -22.45 3.90 -1.77
CA THR A 22 -21.62 3.89 -2.97
C THR A 22 -20.16 4.09 -2.56
N ALA A 23 -19.34 3.06 -2.74
CA ALA A 23 -17.90 3.18 -2.58
C ALA A 23 -17.34 4.08 -3.69
N HIS A 24 -17.04 5.34 -3.38
CA HIS A 24 -16.22 6.18 -4.24
C HIS A 24 -14.76 5.74 -4.05
N SER A 25 -14.12 5.22 -5.11
CA SER A 25 -12.66 5.10 -5.12
C SER A 25 -12.09 6.49 -4.91
N ALA A 26 -11.15 6.65 -3.96
CA ALA A 26 -10.36 7.87 -3.91
C ALA A 26 -9.76 8.13 -5.32
N PRO A 27 -9.72 9.39 -5.80
CA PRO A 27 -9.15 9.68 -7.11
C PRO A 27 -7.73 9.11 -7.20
N CYS A 28 -7.41 8.45 -8.31
CA CYS A 28 -6.06 7.96 -8.59
C CYS A 28 -5.06 9.12 -8.58
N PRO A 29 -3.98 9.08 -7.79
CA PRO A 29 -2.97 10.12 -7.85
C PRO A 29 -2.14 10.00 -9.13
N ASP A 30 -1.71 11.13 -9.68
CA ASP A 30 -0.79 11.16 -10.83
C ASP A 30 0.57 10.56 -10.44
N VAL A 31 1.03 10.86 -9.22
CA VAL A 31 2.27 10.36 -8.65
C VAL A 31 2.00 9.78 -7.26
N GLU A 32 2.56 8.63 -6.93
CA GLU A 32 2.55 8.09 -5.58
C GLU A 32 3.99 7.94 -5.05
N LEU A 33 4.27 8.60 -3.93
CA LEU A 33 5.49 8.40 -3.17
C LEU A 33 5.33 7.18 -2.26
N ILE A 34 6.03 6.09 -2.59
CA ILE A 34 6.19 4.91 -1.73
C ILE A 34 7.43 5.14 -0.88
N PHE A 35 7.25 5.33 0.44
CA PHE A 35 8.36 5.64 1.34
C PHE A 35 8.49 4.66 2.50
N ALA A 36 9.65 4.02 2.62
CA ALA A 36 10.01 3.18 3.75
C ALA A 36 10.72 3.99 4.85
N ARG A 37 10.08 4.07 6.02
CA ARG A 37 10.60 4.81 7.19
C ARG A 37 11.86 4.17 7.78
N GLY A 38 12.55 4.87 8.68
CA GLY A 38 13.69 4.32 9.41
C GLY A 38 13.31 3.50 10.65
N THR A 39 14.30 2.83 11.22
CA THR A 39 14.16 2.08 12.49
C THR A 39 13.58 2.97 13.60
N SER A 40 12.59 2.44 14.31
CA SER A 40 11.86 3.10 15.41
C SER A 40 11.11 4.37 15.01
N GLU A 41 10.92 4.64 13.71
CA GLU A 41 10.01 5.72 13.30
C GLU A 41 8.54 5.30 13.43
N PRO A 42 7.63 6.24 13.78
CA PRO A 42 6.20 5.99 13.81
C PRO A 42 5.65 5.49 12.47
N VAL A 43 4.56 4.72 12.50
CA VAL A 43 3.86 4.22 11.31
C VAL A 43 3.55 5.36 10.33
N GLY A 44 3.71 5.07 9.03
CA GLY A 44 3.61 6.04 7.94
C GLY A 44 4.96 6.23 7.24
N ALA A 45 5.13 7.35 6.54
CA ALA A 45 6.35 7.65 5.77
C ALA A 45 7.56 8.07 6.64
N GLY A 46 7.42 8.17 7.96
CA GLY A 46 8.45 8.71 8.84
C GLY A 46 8.73 10.20 8.60
N ARG A 47 9.68 10.77 9.35
CA ARG A 47 9.99 12.21 9.27
C ARG A 47 10.60 12.58 7.93
N VAL A 48 11.51 11.75 7.42
CA VAL A 48 12.21 12.00 6.15
C VAL A 48 11.24 11.91 4.97
N GLY A 49 10.36 10.90 4.95
CA GLY A 49 9.37 10.74 3.89
C GLY A 49 8.34 11.86 3.87
N GLN A 50 7.87 12.33 5.03
CA GLN A 50 6.98 13.49 5.10
C GLN A 50 7.66 14.78 4.61
N ALA A 51 8.92 15.00 5.01
CA ALA A 51 9.70 16.14 4.53
C ALA A 51 9.88 16.08 3.00
N LEU A 52 10.24 14.92 2.46
CA LEU A 52 10.36 14.71 1.02
C LEU A 52 9.04 14.98 0.29
N ALA A 53 7.92 14.44 0.78
CA ALA A 53 6.62 14.67 0.18
C ALA A 53 6.25 16.15 0.12
N SER A 54 6.53 16.89 1.20
CA SER A 54 6.25 18.34 1.26
C SER A 54 7.05 19.16 0.25
N GLN A 55 8.28 18.72 -0.05
CA GLN A 55 9.16 19.37 -1.03
C GLN A 55 8.86 18.92 -2.47
N LEU A 56 8.42 17.67 -2.64
CA LEU A 56 8.08 17.10 -3.94
C LEU A 56 6.77 17.68 -4.48
N ALA A 57 5.73 17.75 -3.66
CA ALA A 57 4.39 18.19 -4.08
C ALA A 57 4.37 19.49 -4.93
N PRO A 58 5.03 20.60 -4.54
CA PRO A 58 5.03 21.82 -5.35
C PRO A 58 5.79 21.69 -6.68
N GLN A 59 6.70 20.72 -6.81
CA GLN A 59 7.50 20.51 -8.02
C GLN A 59 6.76 19.68 -9.08
N LEU A 60 5.61 19.09 -8.74
CA LEU A 60 4.87 18.21 -9.64
C LEU A 60 4.07 18.94 -10.72
N GLY A 61 4.05 20.28 -10.71
CA GLY A 61 3.43 21.08 -11.79
C GLY A 61 1.91 20.92 -11.86
N GLY A 62 1.24 20.83 -10.71
CA GLY A 62 -0.23 20.66 -10.62
C GLY A 62 -0.71 19.21 -10.62
N ARG A 63 0.18 18.23 -10.83
CA ARG A 63 -0.13 16.80 -10.65
C ARG A 63 -0.34 16.47 -9.17
N SER A 64 -1.28 15.58 -8.92
CA SER A 64 -1.63 15.08 -7.59
C SER A 64 -0.58 14.11 -7.03
N LEU A 65 -0.28 14.22 -5.73
CA LEU A 65 0.65 13.34 -5.02
C LEU A 65 -0.10 12.51 -3.96
N GLY A 66 -0.04 11.19 -4.10
CA GLY A 66 -0.33 10.24 -3.03
C GLY A 66 0.92 9.93 -2.22
N ILE A 67 0.77 9.60 -0.93
CA ILE A 67 1.87 9.15 -0.08
C ILE A 67 1.46 7.81 0.52
N TYR A 68 2.29 6.80 0.31
CA TYR A 68 2.16 5.51 0.97
C TYR A 68 3.39 5.25 1.84
N GLY A 69 3.17 5.19 3.15
CA GLY A 69 4.18 4.72 4.08
C GLY A 69 4.20 3.20 4.06
N VAL A 70 5.34 2.60 3.70
CA VAL A 70 5.50 1.14 3.67
C VAL A 70 5.17 0.55 5.05
N ASN A 71 4.28 -0.44 5.04
CA ASN A 71 3.74 -1.06 6.24
C ASN A 71 4.55 -2.29 6.63
N TYR A 72 5.55 -2.05 7.46
CA TYR A 72 6.40 -3.08 8.04
C TYR A 72 6.82 -2.69 9.47
N PRO A 73 7.39 -3.59 10.29
CA PRO A 73 7.66 -3.32 11.71
C PRO A 73 8.59 -2.13 11.99
N ALA A 74 9.58 -1.87 11.14
CA ALA A 74 10.63 -0.87 11.34
C ALA A 74 11.33 -0.96 12.72
N THR A 75 11.64 -2.17 13.19
CA THR A 75 12.31 -2.41 14.47
C THR A 75 13.83 -2.59 14.27
N TYR A 76 14.56 -2.92 15.33
CA TYR A 76 15.99 -3.27 15.22
C TYR A 76 16.24 -4.63 14.57
N ASP A 77 15.19 -5.44 14.37
CA ASP A 77 15.30 -6.61 13.50
C ASP A 77 15.40 -6.14 12.06
N PHE A 78 16.62 -6.15 11.53
CA PHE A 78 16.90 -5.64 10.19
C PHE A 78 16.37 -6.55 9.08
N LEU A 79 16.14 -7.85 9.37
CA LEU A 79 15.61 -8.79 8.38
C LEU A 79 14.16 -8.49 8.02
N ALA A 80 13.43 -7.79 8.90
CA ALA A 80 12.07 -7.30 8.62
C ALA A 80 12.02 -6.27 7.46
N ALA A 81 13.17 -5.81 6.94
CA ALA A 81 13.21 -5.03 5.70
C ALA A 81 12.63 -5.81 4.50
N ALA A 82 12.75 -7.14 4.48
CA ALA A 82 12.12 -7.97 3.45
C ALA A 82 10.60 -7.85 3.45
N ASP A 83 9.99 -7.78 4.62
CA ASP A 83 8.54 -7.59 4.76
C ASP A 83 8.11 -6.23 4.17
N GLY A 84 8.93 -5.19 4.36
CA GLY A 84 8.71 -3.89 3.76
C GLY A 84 8.78 -3.91 2.23
N ALA A 85 9.74 -4.65 1.66
CA ALA A 85 9.85 -4.77 0.21
C ALA A 85 8.66 -5.54 -0.38
N ALA A 86 8.19 -6.58 0.32
CA ALA A 86 6.97 -7.31 -0.06
C ALA A 86 5.72 -6.44 0.02
N ASP A 87 5.55 -5.65 1.08
CA ASP A 87 4.44 -4.71 1.23
C ASP A 87 4.44 -3.64 0.13
N ALA A 88 5.60 -3.02 -0.15
CA ALA A 88 5.75 -2.06 -1.23
C ALA A 88 5.43 -2.67 -2.61
N THR A 89 5.88 -3.90 -2.87
CA THR A 89 5.55 -4.66 -4.09
C THR A 89 4.04 -4.84 -4.23
N ASN A 90 3.36 -5.25 -3.16
CA ASN A 90 1.91 -5.45 -3.15
C ASN A 90 1.17 -4.13 -3.38
N ARG A 91 1.63 -3.03 -2.78
CA ARG A 91 1.06 -1.69 -3.03
C ARG A 91 1.19 -1.28 -4.49
N ILE A 92 2.39 -1.40 -5.06
CA ILE A 92 2.65 -1.03 -6.46
C ILE A 92 1.80 -1.89 -7.41
N ALA A 93 1.70 -3.19 -7.16
CA ALA A 93 0.86 -4.09 -7.94
C ALA A 93 -0.63 -3.71 -7.87
N ALA A 94 -1.16 -3.47 -6.67
CA ALA A 94 -2.55 -3.08 -6.48
C ALA A 94 -2.87 -1.72 -7.11
N MET A 95 -2.01 -0.72 -6.89
CA MET A 95 -2.16 0.60 -7.49
C MET A 95 -2.03 0.54 -9.02
N SER A 96 -1.15 -0.31 -9.54
CA SER A 96 -0.98 -0.47 -10.99
C SER A 96 -2.19 -1.08 -11.69
N GLN A 97 -2.97 -1.91 -10.99
CA GLN A 97 -4.22 -2.47 -11.49
C GLN A 97 -5.37 -1.46 -11.41
N GLN A 98 -5.45 -0.71 -10.31
CA GLN A 98 -6.53 0.25 -10.06
C GLN A 98 -6.33 1.56 -10.83
N CYS A 99 -5.09 2.00 -10.93
CA CYS A 99 -4.66 3.30 -11.44
C CYS A 99 -3.44 3.12 -12.36
N PRO A 100 -3.64 2.62 -13.60
CA PRO A 100 -2.54 2.22 -14.48
C PRO A 100 -1.61 3.39 -14.87
N SER A 101 -2.11 4.63 -14.83
CA SER A 101 -1.39 5.86 -15.16
C SER A 101 -0.58 6.46 -14.01
N THR A 102 -0.75 5.99 -12.77
CA THR A 102 0.04 6.47 -11.62
C THR A 102 1.51 6.15 -11.82
N ARG A 103 2.37 7.17 -11.60
CA ARG A 103 3.84 7.03 -11.58
C ARG A 103 4.33 6.91 -10.14
N TYR A 104 5.45 6.23 -9.94
CA TYR A 104 5.97 5.98 -8.59
C TYR A 104 7.27 6.72 -8.32
N VAL A 105 7.36 7.32 -7.14
CA VAL A 105 8.64 7.73 -6.56
C VAL A 105 8.92 6.79 -5.40
N LEU A 106 10.09 6.15 -5.41
CA LEU A 106 10.51 5.24 -4.36
C LEU A 106 11.53 5.94 -3.46
N GLY A 107 11.35 5.81 -2.14
CA GLY A 107 12.27 6.41 -1.18
C GLY A 107 12.37 5.61 0.10
N GLY A 108 13.54 5.68 0.74
CA GLY A 108 13.82 4.94 1.95
C GLY A 108 14.88 5.63 2.78
N TYR A 109 14.78 5.53 4.11
CA TYR A 109 15.76 6.09 5.04
C TYR A 109 16.29 5.03 6.01
N SER A 110 17.61 4.94 6.18
CA SER A 110 18.26 3.97 7.07
C SER A 110 17.86 2.53 6.72
N GLN A 111 17.22 1.77 7.61
CA GLN A 111 16.64 0.45 7.28
C GLN A 111 15.63 0.52 6.12
N GLY A 112 14.90 1.62 5.96
CA GLY A 112 14.03 1.82 4.82
C GLY A 112 14.77 1.92 3.48
N ALA A 113 16.05 2.29 3.47
CA ALA A 113 16.85 2.23 2.24
C ALA A 113 17.07 0.77 1.81
N ALA A 114 17.35 -0.13 2.76
CA ALA A 114 17.44 -1.57 2.49
C ALA A 114 16.13 -2.15 1.94
N VAL A 115 14.97 -1.67 2.42
CA VAL A 115 13.66 -2.02 1.84
C VAL A 115 13.61 -1.66 0.36
N VAL A 116 14.04 -0.45 -0.01
CA VAL A 116 14.03 0.02 -1.40
C VAL A 116 15.07 -0.72 -2.25
N ASP A 117 16.27 -0.97 -1.72
CA ASP A 117 17.30 -1.75 -2.41
C ASP A 117 16.76 -3.14 -2.77
N MET A 118 16.19 -3.87 -1.81
CA MET A 118 15.57 -5.17 -2.06
C MET A 118 14.45 -5.07 -3.10
N LEU A 119 13.58 -4.06 -3.00
CA LEU A 119 12.49 -3.83 -3.94
C LEU A 119 12.98 -3.69 -5.39
N VAL A 120 14.16 -3.08 -5.61
CA VAL A 120 14.74 -2.92 -6.95
C VAL A 120 15.79 -3.98 -7.29
N GLY A 121 15.93 -5.03 -6.46
CA GLY A 121 16.83 -6.16 -6.72
C GLY A 121 18.30 -5.88 -6.41
N ILE A 122 18.57 -4.94 -5.51
CA ILE A 122 19.91 -4.64 -5.00
C ILE A 122 20.06 -5.29 -3.61
N PRO A 123 21.14 -6.03 -3.35
CA PRO A 123 21.41 -6.57 -2.02
C PRO A 123 21.53 -5.44 -0.99
N PRO A 124 20.75 -5.46 0.10
CA PRO A 124 20.61 -4.35 1.06
C PRO A 124 21.90 -4.00 1.82
N LEU A 125 22.85 -4.93 1.87
CA LEU A 125 24.16 -4.78 2.52
C LEU A 125 25.32 -4.98 1.54
N GLY A 126 25.03 -4.85 0.23
CA GLY A 126 25.96 -5.15 -0.85
C GLY A 126 26.50 -6.58 -0.79
N ASP A 127 27.73 -6.77 -1.25
CA ASP A 127 28.35 -8.10 -1.36
C ASP A 127 28.74 -8.73 -0.02
N LYS A 128 28.57 -8.03 1.11
CA LYS A 128 29.05 -8.50 2.42
C LYS A 128 28.28 -9.71 2.95
N VAL A 129 27.00 -9.80 2.63
CA VAL A 129 26.14 -10.94 3.02
C VAL A 129 25.33 -11.51 1.85
N GLY A 130 25.46 -10.95 0.65
CA GLY A 130 24.68 -11.34 -0.51
C GLY A 130 23.17 -11.20 -0.26
N GLU A 131 22.41 -12.23 -0.64
CA GLU A 131 20.94 -12.24 -0.61
C GLU A 131 20.31 -12.74 0.70
N ILE A 132 21.11 -12.90 1.76
CA ILE A 132 20.59 -13.42 3.03
C ILE A 132 19.56 -12.43 3.59
N GLY A 133 18.29 -12.86 3.63
CA GLY A 133 17.19 -12.05 4.11
C GLY A 133 16.64 -11.04 3.09
N SER A 134 16.98 -11.16 1.81
CA SER A 134 16.41 -10.33 0.74
C SER A 134 14.99 -10.76 0.36
N ALA A 135 14.16 -9.79 -0.02
CA ALA A 135 12.91 -10.05 -0.73
C ALA A 135 13.16 -10.18 -2.25
N PRO A 136 12.27 -10.85 -3.01
CA PRO A 136 12.31 -10.83 -4.47
C PRO A 136 12.18 -9.39 -5.02
N PRO A 137 12.85 -9.06 -6.14
CA PRO A 137 12.72 -7.77 -6.77
C PRO A 137 11.30 -7.55 -7.32
N LEU A 138 10.96 -6.27 -7.52
CA LEU A 138 9.76 -5.86 -8.21
C LEU A 138 9.69 -6.53 -9.60
N PRO A 139 8.57 -7.17 -9.97
CA PRO A 139 8.41 -7.78 -11.28
C PRO A 139 8.66 -6.76 -12.42
N PRO A 140 9.34 -7.14 -13.52
CA PRO A 140 9.72 -6.20 -14.59
C PRO A 140 8.55 -5.38 -15.15
N VAL A 141 7.37 -5.99 -15.29
CA VAL A 141 6.15 -5.32 -15.78
C VAL A 141 5.69 -4.13 -14.90
N LEU A 142 6.12 -4.09 -13.64
CA LEU A 142 5.83 -3.00 -12.70
C LEU A 142 6.99 -1.98 -12.60
N ALA A 143 8.21 -2.36 -13.01
CA ALA A 143 9.39 -1.52 -12.88
C ALA A 143 9.41 -0.33 -13.86
N ASP A 144 8.76 -0.44 -15.01
CA ASP A 144 8.70 0.61 -16.04
C ASP A 144 7.83 1.83 -15.65
N LYS A 145 7.30 1.84 -14.43
CA LYS A 145 6.38 2.87 -13.92
C LYS A 145 7.02 3.96 -13.05
N GLY A 146 8.33 3.85 -12.77
CA GLY A 146 9.13 4.89 -12.10
C GLY A 146 9.25 6.17 -12.92
#